data_AF-A0A2T2XWL4-F1
#
_entry.id   AF-A0A2T2XWL4-F1
#
_cell.length_a   1.000
_cell.length_b   1.000
_cell.length_c   1.000
_cell.angle_alpha   90.00
_cell.angle_beta   90.00
_cell.angle_gamma   90.00
#
_symmetry.space_group_name_H-M   'P 1'
#
loop_
_entity.id
_entity.type
_entity.pdbx_description
1 polymer ?
#
loop_
_entity_poly.entity_id
_entity_poly.type
_entity_poly.pdbx_seq_one_letter_code
_entity_poly.pdbx_strand_id
1 'polypeptide(L)'
;MAKLLTTGLTVQDYKANGGVLDFELDALEIGGSSAEFETFDSLKKYLDKGFQLPPTVIIHDKAVLAEILAYGDFWTRIHAYTYAKGGTVIYKRQPSGIYHARCEWH
;
A
#
# COMPACT_ATOMS: atom_id res chain seq x y z
N MET A 1 -4.26 1.35 11.41
CA MET A 1 -4.81 2.49 10.62
C MET A 1 -3.68 3.21 9.90
N ALA A 2 -3.76 3.36 8.57
CA ALA A 2 -2.77 4.10 7.79
C ALA A 2 -2.86 5.63 8.00
N LYS A 3 -1.73 6.26 8.27
CA LYS A 3 -1.56 7.69 8.50
C LYS A 3 -0.74 8.31 7.38
N LEU A 4 -1.28 9.32 6.72
CA LEU A 4 -0.58 10.04 5.65
C LEU A 4 0.59 10.88 6.22
N LEU A 5 1.77 10.75 5.62
CA LEU A 5 2.97 11.52 5.97
C LEU A 5 3.29 12.61 4.95
N THR A 6 2.93 12.41 3.68
CA THR A 6 3.16 13.42 2.62
C THR A 6 2.39 14.70 2.89
N THR A 7 3.09 15.83 2.79
CA THR A 7 2.52 17.17 2.85
C THR A 7 2.42 17.77 1.44
N GLY A 8 1.41 18.60 1.19
CA GLY A 8 1.26 19.30 -0.09
C GLY A 8 0.69 18.49 -1.26
N LEU A 9 0.46 17.18 -1.08
CA LEU A 9 -0.26 16.34 -2.05
C LEU A 9 -1.40 15.62 -1.32
N THR A 10 -2.65 15.87 -1.73
CA THR A 10 -3.79 15.16 -1.15
C THR A 10 -3.98 13.80 -1.83
N VAL A 11 -4.70 12.89 -1.16
CA VAL A 11 -5.13 11.63 -1.77
C VAL A 11 -5.96 11.85 -3.03
N GLN A 12 -6.75 12.91 -3.09
CA GLN A 12 -7.57 13.23 -4.26
C GLN A 12 -6.69 13.68 -5.44
N ASP A 13 -5.71 14.55 -5.18
CA ASP A 13 -4.76 15.00 -6.20
C ASP A 13 -3.88 13.85 -6.69
N TYR A 14 -3.41 13.01 -5.77
CA TYR A 14 -2.68 11.79 -6.11
C TYR A 14 -3.51 10.88 -7.02
N LYS A 15 -4.81 10.73 -6.77
CA LYS A 15 -5.69 9.93 -7.65
C LYS A 15 -5.86 10.56 -9.03
N ALA A 16 -5.90 11.89 -9.11
CA ALA A 16 -6.07 12.59 -10.38
C ALA A 16 -4.79 12.61 -11.23
N ASN A 17 -3.64 12.84 -10.60
CA ASN A 17 -2.41 13.28 -11.26
C ASN A 17 -1.19 12.37 -11.02
N GLY A 18 -1.30 11.33 -10.19
CA GLY A 18 -0.16 10.51 -9.80
C GLY A 18 0.76 11.21 -8.81
N GLY A 19 2.02 10.79 -8.80
CA GLY A 19 3.03 11.24 -7.85
C GLY A 19 3.28 10.21 -6.76
N VAL A 20 3.67 10.70 -5.57
CA VAL A 20 4.12 9.86 -4.46
C VAL A 20 3.38 10.23 -3.18
N LEU A 21 2.82 9.21 -2.52
CA LEU A 21 2.32 9.32 -1.16
C LEU A 21 3.10 8.37 -0.25
N ASP A 22 3.55 8.90 0.88
CA ASP A 22 4.21 8.17 1.96
C ASP A 22 3.24 8.08 3.15
N PHE A 23 3.17 6.89 3.76
CA PHE A 23 2.28 6.56 4.86
C PHE A 23 3.03 5.86 5.99
N GLU A 24 2.50 6.00 7.20
CA GLU A 24 2.84 5.22 8.37
C GLU A 24 1.69 4.26 8.67
N LEU A 25 1.96 2.96 8.81
CA LEU A 25 0.95 1.93 9.05
C LEU A 25 1.48 0.72 9.81
N ASP A 26 0.60 0.06 10.56
CA ASP A 26 0.94 -1.17 11.29
C ASP A 26 0.95 -2.40 10.36
N ALA A 27 1.50 -3.51 10.85
CA ALA A 27 1.63 -4.74 10.05
C ALA A 27 0.26 -5.34 9.64
N LEU A 28 -0.82 -5.08 10.39
CA LEU A 28 -2.14 -5.62 10.09
C LEU A 28 -2.77 -4.90 8.89
N GLU A 29 -2.47 -3.62 8.68
CA GLU A 29 -2.84 -2.91 7.45
C GLU A 29 -2.18 -3.54 6.20
N ILE A 30 -1.01 -4.18 6.36
CA ILE A 30 -0.29 -4.85 5.26
C ILE A 30 -0.84 -6.26 5.01
N GLY A 31 -0.95 -7.07 6.07
CA GLY A 31 -1.36 -8.48 5.97
C GLY A 31 -2.86 -8.73 6.16
N GLY A 32 -3.66 -7.67 6.30
CA GLY A 32 -5.11 -7.70 6.51
C GLY A 32 -5.52 -8.11 7.93
N SER A 33 -5.18 -9.34 8.34
CA SER A 33 -5.54 -9.90 9.64
C SER A 33 -4.37 -10.50 10.41
N SER A 34 -3.18 -10.57 9.80
CA SER A 34 -1.98 -11.12 10.44
C SER A 34 -0.72 -10.40 9.98
N ALA A 35 0.36 -10.53 10.76
CA ALA A 35 1.71 -10.13 10.38
C ALA A 35 2.54 -11.32 9.86
N GLU A 36 1.90 -12.38 9.39
CA GLU A 36 2.57 -13.64 9.01
C GLU A 36 3.59 -13.44 7.87
N PHE A 37 3.36 -12.44 7.01
CA PHE A 37 4.28 -12.07 5.93
C PHE A 37 5.71 -11.76 6.43
N GLU A 38 5.87 -11.33 7.69
CA GLU A 38 7.18 -11.08 8.29
C GLU A 38 8.03 -12.36 8.43
N THR A 39 7.38 -13.52 8.44
CA THR A 39 8.04 -14.82 8.58
C THR A 39 8.40 -15.46 7.24
N PHE A 40 7.90 -14.93 6.12
CA PHE A 40 8.19 -15.48 4.80
C PHE A 40 9.69 -15.35 4.49
N ASP A 41 10.36 -16.47 4.20
CA ASP A 41 11.80 -16.49 3.89
C ASP A 41 12.18 -15.56 2.73
N SER A 42 11.25 -15.38 1.79
CA SER A 42 11.39 -14.45 0.66
C SER A 42 11.38 -12.97 1.08
N LEU A 43 10.75 -12.60 2.19
CA LEU A 43 10.58 -11.22 2.66
C LEU A 43 11.44 -10.87 3.87
N LYS A 44 11.76 -11.83 4.75
CA LYS A 44 12.40 -11.60 6.05
C LYS A 44 13.68 -10.76 5.96
N LYS A 45 14.49 -10.96 4.91
CA LYS A 45 15.74 -10.21 4.68
C LYS A 45 15.56 -8.80 4.07
N TYR A 46 14.32 -8.45 3.71
CA TYR A 46 13.95 -7.20 3.04
C TYR A 46 12.99 -6.34 3.87
N LEU A 47 12.46 -6.83 5.00
CA LEU A 47 11.53 -6.07 5.85
C LEU A 47 12.05 -4.66 6.17
N ASP A 48 13.34 -4.54 6.50
CA ASP A 48 13.97 -3.27 6.86
C ASP A 48 14.66 -2.57 5.66
N LYS A 49 14.61 -3.17 4.46
CA LYS A 49 15.22 -2.64 3.22
C LYS A 49 14.20 -2.08 2.23
N GLY A 50 12.97 -2.56 2.27
CA GLY A 50 11.95 -2.32 1.26
C GLY A 50 11.51 -3.63 0.61
N PHE A 51 10.20 -3.90 0.63
CA PHE A 51 9.60 -5.03 -0.08
C PHE A 51 8.24 -4.65 -0.66
N GLN A 52 7.74 -5.48 -1.56
CA GLN A 52 6.40 -5.36 -2.12
C GLN A 52 5.60 -6.62 -1.82
N LEU A 53 4.30 -6.43 -1.63
CA LEU A 53 3.32 -7.50 -1.71
C LEU A 53 2.49 -7.19 -2.96
N PRO A 54 2.79 -7.84 -4.09
CA PRO A 54 2.07 -7.58 -5.33
C PRO A 54 0.59 -7.95 -5.15
N PRO A 55 -0.32 -7.18 -5.75
CA PRO A 55 -1.74 -7.47 -5.68
C PRO A 55 -2.05 -8.75 -6.48
N THR A 56 -3.21 -9.32 -6.23
CA THR A 56 -3.76 -10.34 -7.12
C THR A 56 -4.20 -9.69 -8.44
N VAL A 57 -4.07 -10.40 -9.56
CA VAL A 57 -4.41 -9.88 -10.90
C VAL A 57 -5.85 -9.38 -11.04
N ILE A 58 -6.74 -9.79 -10.12
CA ILE A 58 -8.15 -9.40 -10.09
C ILE A 58 -8.35 -7.88 -9.94
N ILE A 59 -7.37 -7.15 -9.41
CA ILE A 59 -7.47 -5.68 -9.27
C ILE A 59 -7.53 -4.95 -10.62
N HIS A 60 -7.18 -5.63 -11.72
CA HIS A 60 -7.27 -5.10 -13.07
C HIS A 60 -8.65 -5.33 -13.70
N ASP A 61 -9.51 -6.14 -13.07
CA ASP A 61 -10.94 -6.19 -13.42
C ASP A 61 -11.62 -4.90 -12.95
N LYS A 62 -12.28 -4.21 -13.88
CA LYS A 62 -12.91 -2.91 -13.60
C LYS A 62 -14.06 -2.99 -12.61
N ALA A 63 -14.83 -4.07 -12.62
CA ALA A 63 -15.95 -4.25 -11.70
C ALA A 63 -15.43 -4.48 -10.28
N VAL A 64 -14.43 -5.36 -10.13
CA VAL A 64 -13.80 -5.64 -8.84
C VAL A 64 -13.10 -4.41 -8.28
N LEU A 65 -12.35 -3.68 -9.11
CA LEU A 65 -11.74 -2.43 -8.69
C LEU A 65 -12.79 -1.40 -8.22
N ALA A 66 -13.91 -1.27 -8.93
CA ALA A 66 -14.99 -0.37 -8.54
C ALA A 66 -15.59 -0.76 -7.17
N GLU A 67 -15.79 -2.05 -6.91
CA GLU A 67 -16.25 -2.53 -5.60
C GLU A 67 -15.24 -2.23 -4.49
N ILE A 68 -13.95 -2.47 -4.73
CA ILE A 68 -12.89 -2.15 -3.76
C ILE A 68 -12.87 -0.64 -3.46
N LEU A 69 -12.98 0.20 -4.49
CA LEU A 69 -12.98 1.66 -4.32
C LEU A 69 -14.21 2.19 -3.59
N ALA A 70 -15.36 1.51 -3.73
CA ALA A 70 -16.59 1.85 -3.05
C ALA A 70 -16.61 1.39 -1.57
N TYR A 71 -16.19 0.15 -1.30
CA TYR A 71 -16.45 -0.53 -0.03
C TYR A 71 -15.21 -0.85 0.80
N GLY A 72 -14.02 -0.89 0.22
CA GLY A 72 -12.78 -1.17 0.96
C GLY A 72 -12.52 -0.15 2.08
N ASP A 73 -11.67 -0.46 3.04
CA ASP A 73 -11.18 0.56 3.98
C ASP A 73 -10.27 1.58 3.27
N PHE A 74 -9.83 2.59 4.02
CA PHE A 74 -8.98 3.65 3.48
C PHE A 74 -7.71 3.10 2.81
N TRP A 75 -6.99 2.20 3.48
CA TRP A 75 -5.71 1.71 3.00
C TRP A 75 -5.89 0.80 1.77
N THR A 76 -6.83 -0.13 1.84
CA THR A 76 -7.21 -1.05 0.76
C THR A 76 -7.52 -0.29 -0.53
N ARG A 77 -8.24 0.85 -0.45
CA ARG A 77 -8.53 1.70 -1.61
C ARG A 77 -7.27 2.30 -2.23
N ILE A 78 -6.36 2.83 -1.41
CA ILE A 78 -5.11 3.46 -1.90
C ILE A 78 -4.20 2.41 -2.54
N HIS A 79 -4.05 1.27 -1.87
CA HIS A 79 -3.27 0.13 -2.34
C HIS A 79 -3.75 -0.36 -3.70
N ALA A 80 -5.04 -0.72 -3.80
CA ALA A 80 -5.63 -1.21 -5.03
C ALA A 80 -5.56 -0.18 -6.17
N TYR A 81 -5.83 1.09 -5.87
CA TYR A 81 -5.76 2.15 -6.88
C TYR A 81 -4.35 2.33 -7.45
N THR A 82 -3.34 2.33 -6.58
CA THR A 82 -1.93 2.53 -6.97
C THR A 82 -1.50 1.45 -7.96
N TYR A 83 -1.77 0.18 -7.65
CA TYR A 83 -1.42 -0.90 -8.56
C TYR A 83 -2.30 -0.96 -9.81
N ALA A 84 -3.58 -0.59 -9.73
CA ALA A 84 -4.45 -0.51 -10.90
C ALA A 84 -3.97 0.54 -11.92
N LYS A 85 -3.20 1.54 -11.47
CA LYS A 85 -2.49 2.52 -12.30
C LYS A 85 -1.13 2.03 -12.82
N GLY A 86 -0.73 0.79 -12.52
CA GLY A 86 0.61 0.28 -12.83
C GLY A 86 1.71 0.80 -11.90
N GLY A 87 1.31 1.41 -10.78
CA GLY A 87 2.23 1.88 -9.75
C GLY A 87 2.77 0.78 -8.84
N THR A 88 3.48 1.20 -7.79
CA THR A 88 4.08 0.32 -6.79
C THR A 88 3.76 0.78 -5.37
N VAL A 89 3.70 -0.17 -4.44
CA VAL A 89 3.61 0.09 -3.01
C VAL A 89 4.80 -0.61 -2.33
N ILE A 90 5.76 0.17 -1.83
CA ILE A 90 6.96 -0.35 -1.17
C ILE A 90 6.84 -0.15 0.34
N TYR A 91 6.95 -1.25 1.08
CA TYR A 91 6.89 -1.27 2.54
C TYR A 91 8.29 -1.40 3.12
N LYS A 92 8.59 -0.61 4.16
CA LYS A 92 9.83 -0.69 4.93
C LYS A 92 9.55 -0.55 6.42
N ARG A 93 9.87 -1.58 7.18
CA ARG A 93 9.76 -1.57 8.63
C ARG A 93 10.73 -0.55 9.24
N GLN A 94 10.24 0.21 10.19
CA GLN A 94 11.00 1.18 10.97
C GLN A 94 11.47 0.54 12.29
N PRO A 95 12.47 1.12 12.99
CA PRO A 95 12.93 0.61 14.29
C PRO A 95 11.82 0.49 15.35
N SER A 96 10.73 1.25 15.21
CA SER A 96 9.54 1.16 16.07
C SER A 96 8.67 -0.08 15.84
N GLY A 97 8.92 -0.85 14.78
CA GLY A 97 8.07 -1.95 14.31
C GLY A 97 6.92 -1.50 13.40
N ILE A 98 6.67 -0.19 13.30
CA ILE A 98 5.71 0.38 12.35
C ILE A 98 6.31 0.39 10.94
N TYR A 99 5.48 0.30 9.92
CA TYR A 99 5.89 0.33 8.53
C TYR A 99 5.73 1.71 7.92
N HIS A 100 6.74 2.09 7.15
CA HIS A 100 6.64 3.15 6.17
C HIS A 100 6.22 2.53 4.83
N ALA A 101 5.12 3.00 4.25
CA ALA A 101 4.67 2.58 2.94
C ALA A 101 4.78 3.74 1.94
N ARG A 102 5.40 3.50 0.80
CA ARG A 102 5.55 4.44 -0.29
C ARG A 102 4.72 3.98 -1.49
N CYS A 103 3.70 4.74 -1.83
CA CYS A 103 2.84 4.53 -2.99
C CYS A 103 3.25 5.47 -4.11
N GLU A 104 3.51 4.95 -5.31
CA GLU A 104 3.99 5.74 -6.45
C GLU A 104 3.38 5.25 -7.77
N TRP A 105 2.84 6.17 -8.58
CA TRP A 105 2.46 5.94 -9.98
C TRP A 105 2.56 7.23 -10.81
N HIS A 106 2.68 7.07 -12.13
CA HIS A 106 2.88 8.13 -13.12
C HIS A 106 1.86 8.04 -14.24
#